data_AF-A0A961S547-F1
#
_entry.id   AF-A0A961S547-F1
#
_cell.length_a   1.000
_cell.length_b   1.000
_cell.length_c   1.000
_cell.angle_alpha   90.00
_cell.angle_beta   90.00
_cell.angle_gamma   90.00
#
_symmetry.space_group_name_H-M   'P 1'
#
loop_
_entity.id
_entity.type
_entity.pdbx_description
1 polymer ?
#
loop_
_entity_poly.entity_id
_entity_poly.type
_entity_poly.pdbx_seq_one_letter_code
_entity_poly.pdbx_strand_id
1 'polypeptide(L)'
;DDWVKARLLLDTAEDHELLDPQLSAERLLYRLYHEDGVTAYPATPVERYCSCSRENITKMLQRFPADDQADMIEDGEIGVTCEFCSTLYRIDPAELAAGTE
;
A
#
# COMPACT_ATOMS: atom_id res chain seq x y z
N ASP A 1 8.63 -36.65 5.12
CA ASP A 1 9.66 -36.78 4.08
C ASP A 1 9.44 -35.72 3.01
N ASP A 2 8.27 -35.70 2.38
CA ASP A 2 7.89 -34.74 1.32
C ASP A 2 8.07 -33.26 1.68
N TRP A 3 7.72 -32.85 2.90
CA TRP A 3 7.96 -31.48 3.36
C TRP A 3 9.45 -31.11 3.39
N VAL A 4 10.32 -32.06 3.76
CA VAL A 4 11.77 -31.83 3.79
C VAL A 4 12.30 -31.70 2.37
N LYS A 5 11.85 -32.57 1.45
CA LYS A 5 12.18 -32.47 0.02
C LYS A 5 11.75 -31.12 -0.56
N ALA A 6 10.50 -30.72 -0.32
CA ALA A 6 9.97 -29.45 -0.82
C ALA A 6 10.78 -28.25 -0.34
N ARG A 7 11.17 -28.24 0.94
CA ARG A 7 12.04 -27.19 1.48
C ARG A 7 13.43 -27.19 0.85
N LEU A 8 14.05 -28.35 0.69
CA LEU A 8 15.38 -28.46 0.06
C LEU A 8 15.38 -27.95 -1.39
N LEU A 9 14.30 -28.18 -2.13
CA LEU A 9 14.13 -27.61 -3.48
C LEU A 9 13.97 -26.10 -3.43
N LEU A 10 13.14 -25.56 -2.53
CA LEU A 10 13.01 -24.12 -2.36
C LEU A 10 14.34 -23.44 -2.00
N ASP A 11 15.17 -24.10 -1.19
CA ASP A 11 16.48 -23.60 -0.76
C ASP A 11 17.49 -23.48 -1.93
N THR A 12 17.20 -24.03 -3.12
CA THR A 12 18.03 -23.83 -4.32
C THR A 12 17.60 -22.62 -5.16
N ALA A 13 16.51 -21.94 -4.83
CA ALA A 13 16.10 -20.72 -5.53
C ALA A 13 17.06 -19.58 -5.19
N GLU A 14 17.52 -18.86 -6.21
CA GLU A 14 18.42 -17.73 -6.03
C GLU A 14 17.65 -16.39 -5.99
N ASP A 15 18.18 -15.38 -5.28
CA ASP A 15 17.57 -14.05 -5.16
C ASP A 15 17.25 -13.42 -6.52
N HIS A 16 18.13 -13.65 -7.51
CA HIS A 16 17.95 -13.12 -8.85
C HIS A 16 16.76 -13.77 -9.57
N GLU A 17 16.43 -15.03 -9.27
CA GLU A 17 15.24 -15.70 -9.81
C GLU A 17 13.95 -15.18 -9.16
N LEU A 18 14.02 -14.83 -7.88
CA LEU A 18 12.88 -14.28 -7.13
C LEU A 18 12.51 -12.85 -7.55
N LEU A 19 13.47 -12.11 -8.09
CA LEU A 19 13.32 -10.70 -8.48
C LEU A 19 13.30 -10.48 -10.00
N ASP A 20 13.46 -11.53 -10.81
CA ASP A 20 13.50 -11.41 -12.28
C ASP A 20 12.08 -11.19 -12.85
N PRO A 21 11.79 -10.01 -13.46
CA PRO A 21 10.47 -9.74 -14.04
C PRO A 21 10.15 -10.61 -15.27
N GLN A 22 11.13 -11.30 -15.85
CA GLN A 22 10.93 -12.25 -16.95
C GLN A 22 10.61 -13.67 -16.46
N LEU A 23 10.77 -13.95 -15.17
CA LEU A 23 10.48 -15.24 -14.55
C LEU A 23 9.20 -15.15 -13.72
N SER A 24 8.10 -15.69 -14.26
CA SER A 24 6.84 -15.74 -13.50
C SER A 24 6.94 -16.70 -12.32
N ALA A 25 6.17 -16.44 -11.26
CA ALA A 25 6.11 -17.30 -10.08
C ALA A 25 5.72 -18.75 -10.45
N GLU A 26 4.76 -18.94 -11.36
CA GLU A 26 4.32 -20.26 -11.83
C GLU A 26 5.46 -21.01 -12.53
N ARG A 27 6.28 -20.30 -13.32
CA ARG A 27 7.43 -20.89 -14.00
C ARG A 27 8.54 -21.27 -13.03
N LEU A 28 8.79 -20.46 -12.00
CA LEU A 28 9.73 -20.80 -10.93
C LEU A 28 9.25 -22.03 -10.14
N LEU A 29 7.98 -22.06 -9.74
CA LEU A 29 7.37 -23.20 -9.06
C LEU A 29 7.45 -24.49 -9.91
N TYR A 30 7.23 -24.39 -11.21
CA TYR A 30 7.42 -25.52 -12.13
C TYR A 30 8.88 -25.99 -12.15
N ARG A 31 9.86 -25.09 -12.27
CA ARG A 31 11.28 -25.47 -12.23
C ARG A 31 11.63 -26.25 -10.96
N LEU A 32 11.17 -25.77 -9.81
CA LEU A 32 11.47 -26.38 -8.51
C LEU A 32 10.76 -27.74 -8.33
N TYR A 33 9.50 -27.87 -8.73
CA TYR A 33 8.64 -28.98 -8.31
C TYR A 33 8.08 -29.85 -9.46
N HIS A 34 8.60 -29.72 -10.69
CA HIS A 34 8.09 -30.45 -11.87
C HIS A 34 8.05 -31.98 -11.72
N GLU A 35 8.93 -32.58 -10.93
CA GLU A 35 8.98 -34.04 -10.73
C GLU A 35 7.77 -34.58 -9.96
N ASP A 36 7.29 -33.82 -8.96
CA ASP A 36 6.18 -34.23 -8.09
C ASP A 36 4.82 -33.71 -8.61
N GLY A 37 4.86 -32.81 -9.59
CA GLY A 37 3.70 -32.10 -10.14
C GLY A 37 3.36 -30.85 -9.35
N VAL A 38 2.98 -29.77 -10.07
CA VAL A 38 2.64 -28.49 -9.46
C VAL A 38 1.35 -27.93 -10.03
N THR A 39 0.50 -27.38 -9.15
CA THR A 39 -0.68 -26.61 -9.52
C THR A 39 -0.51 -25.20 -8.99
N ALA A 40 -0.35 -24.24 -9.89
CA ALA A 40 -0.34 -22.84 -9.52
C ALA A 40 -1.76 -22.25 -9.58
N TYR A 41 -2.09 -21.42 -8.60
CA TYR A 41 -3.35 -20.68 -8.54
C TYR A 41 -3.14 -19.25 -9.07
N PRO A 42 -4.22 -18.55 -9.46
CA PRO A 42 -4.13 -17.16 -9.86
C PRO A 42 -3.43 -16.30 -8.79
N ALA A 43 -2.49 -15.47 -9.22
CA ALA A 43 -1.81 -14.56 -8.33
C ALA A 43 -2.78 -13.54 -7.73
N THR A 44 -2.59 -13.24 -6.45
CA THR A 44 -3.26 -12.10 -5.81
C THR A 44 -2.52 -10.83 -6.22
N PRO A 45 -3.20 -9.83 -6.83
CA PRO A 45 -2.56 -8.57 -7.15
C PRO A 45 -2.13 -7.87 -5.86
N VAL A 46 -0.89 -7.40 -5.84
CA VAL A 46 -0.35 -6.57 -4.76
C VAL A 46 -0.17 -5.17 -5.31
N GLU A 47 -0.75 -4.20 -4.62
CA GLU A 47 -0.66 -2.80 -4.98
C GLU A 47 -0.27 -1.93 -3.78
N ARG A 48 0.30 -0.76 -4.06
CA ARG A 48 0.56 0.22 -3.02
C ARG A 48 -0.76 0.90 -2.67
N TYR A 49 -1.25 0.68 -1.46
CA TYR A 49 -2.51 1.26 -0.99
C TYR A 49 -2.31 2.13 0.26
N CYS A 50 -2.98 3.27 0.30
CA CYS A 50 -3.10 4.12 1.50
C CYS A 50 -4.55 4.56 1.65
N SER A 51 -5.09 4.50 2.86
CA SER A 51 -6.48 4.88 3.17
C SER A 51 -6.71 6.38 3.34
N CYS A 52 -5.66 7.21 3.22
CA CYS A 52 -5.83 8.66 3.29
C CYS A 52 -6.65 9.15 2.10
N SER A 53 -7.55 10.08 2.36
CA SER A 53 -8.36 10.73 1.34
C SER A 53 -8.58 12.17 1.76
N ARG A 54 -8.88 13.05 0.79
CA ARG A 54 -9.23 14.45 1.09
C ARG A 54 -10.37 14.49 2.13
N GLU A 55 -11.40 13.68 1.93
CA GLU A 55 -12.53 13.58 2.86
C GLU A 55 -12.11 13.20 4.29
N ASN A 56 -11.24 12.18 4.45
CA ASN A 56 -10.75 11.77 5.76
C ASN A 56 -9.89 12.85 6.42
N ILE A 57 -9.08 13.57 5.65
CA ILE A 57 -8.26 14.69 6.14
C ILE A 57 -9.16 15.87 6.54
N THR A 58 -10.14 16.26 5.73
CA THR A 58 -11.10 17.32 6.07
C THR A 58 -11.87 16.98 7.35
N LYS A 59 -12.37 15.74 7.47
CA LYS A 59 -13.04 15.25 8.69
C LYS A 59 -12.13 15.24 9.92
N MET A 60 -10.83 14.99 9.74
CA MET A 60 -9.84 15.11 10.81
C MET A 60 -9.68 16.56 11.25
N LEU A 61 -9.49 17.48 10.29
CA LEU A 61 -9.31 18.92 10.55
C LEU A 61 -10.52 19.54 11.26
N GLN A 62 -11.73 19.14 10.89
CA GLN A 62 -12.98 19.60 11.53
C GLN A 62 -13.11 19.26 13.02
N ARG A 63 -12.29 18.32 13.54
CA ARG A 63 -12.31 17.96 14.97
C ARG A 63 -11.53 18.93 15.84
N PHE A 64 -10.68 19.76 15.25
CA PHE A 64 -9.97 20.81 15.99
C PHE A 64 -10.92 21.97 16.31
N PRO A 65 -10.73 22.70 17.42
CA PRO A 65 -11.40 23.97 17.67
C PRO A 65 -11.23 24.95 16.50
N ALA A 66 -12.20 25.85 16.31
CA ALA A 66 -12.14 26.82 15.21
C ALA A 66 -10.90 27.74 15.29
N ASP A 67 -10.48 28.11 16.50
CA ASP A 67 -9.27 28.92 16.71
C ASP A 67 -8.02 28.15 16.26
N ASP A 68 -7.89 26.87 16.65
CA ASP A 68 -6.79 25.99 16.22
C ASP A 68 -6.80 25.80 14.68
N GLN A 69 -7.97 25.65 14.06
CA GLN A 69 -8.09 25.57 12.60
C GLN A 69 -7.61 26.85 11.92
N ALA A 70 -7.90 28.02 12.50
CA ALA A 70 -7.43 29.31 11.98
C ALA A 70 -5.91 29.45 12.08
N ASP A 71 -5.31 28.96 13.17
CA ASP A 71 -3.86 28.97 13.37
C ASP A 71 -3.11 28.01 12.42
N MET A 72 -3.80 27.02 11.84
CA MET A 72 -3.23 26.08 10.85
C MET A 72 -3.16 26.66 9.42
N ILE A 73 -3.75 27.83 9.17
CA ILE A 73 -3.80 28.42 7.83
C ILE A 73 -2.45 29.06 7.48
N GLU A 74 -1.82 28.57 6.42
CA GLU A 74 -0.60 29.13 5.84
C GLU A 74 -0.85 29.45 4.36
N ASP A 75 -0.53 30.67 3.93
CA ASP A 75 -0.76 31.14 2.55
C ASP A 75 -2.21 30.97 2.03
N GLY A 76 -3.19 30.97 2.94
CA GLY A 76 -4.62 30.85 2.63
C GLY A 76 -5.16 29.43 2.58
N GLU A 77 -4.35 28.40 2.85
CA GLU A 77 -4.76 27.00 2.86
C GLU A 77 -4.22 26.27 4.11
N ILE A 78 -4.79 25.09 4.41
CA ILE A 78 -4.25 24.19 5.43
C ILE A 78 -3.53 23.03 4.72
N GLY A 79 -2.22 22.92 4.93
CA GLY A 79 -1.38 21.87 4.38
C GLY A 79 -1.27 20.65 5.31
N VAL A 80 -1.64 19.47 4.82
CA VAL A 80 -1.52 18.21 5.57
C VAL A 80 -0.77 17.17 4.75
N THR A 81 0.38 16.72 5.26
CA THR A 81 1.13 15.60 4.66
C THR A 81 0.74 14.29 5.32
N CYS A 82 0.35 13.30 4.53
CA CYS A 82 0.12 11.96 5.05
C CYS A 82 1.46 11.25 5.32
N GLU A 83 1.74 10.91 6.57
CA GLU A 83 2.98 10.22 6.97
C GLU A 83 3.12 8.78 6.44
N PHE A 84 2.07 8.21 5.85
CA PHE A 84 2.11 6.85 5.28
C PHE A 84 2.47 6.86 3.79
N CYS A 85 1.84 7.73 3.00
CA CYS A 85 2.02 7.76 1.55
C CYS A 85 2.76 9.00 1.03
N SER A 86 3.02 9.97 1.92
CA SER A 86 3.63 11.27 1.64
C SER A 86 2.83 12.19 0.71
N THR A 87 1.54 11.89 0.48
CA THR A 87 0.65 12.78 -0.25
C THR A 87 0.40 14.05 0.56
N LEU A 88 0.60 15.21 -0.07
CA LEU A 88 0.25 16.53 0.48
C LEU A 88 -1.17 16.90 0.05
N TYR A 89 -2.04 17.10 1.04
CA TYR A 89 -3.37 17.65 0.88
C TYR A 89 -3.34 19.15 1.21
N ARG A 90 -3.94 19.96 0.34
CA ARG A 90 -4.18 21.39 0.56
C ARG A 90 -5.68 21.61 0.70
N ILE A 91 -6.12 21.99 1.88
CA ILE A 91 -7.54 22.13 2.20
C ILE A 91 -7.88 23.62 2.24
N ASP A 92 -8.88 24.03 1.47
CA ASP A 92 -9.44 25.38 1.58
C ASP A 92 -10.20 25.48 2.92
N PRO A 93 -9.96 26.48 3.77
CA PRO A 93 -10.69 26.66 5.03
C PRO A 93 -12.22 26.68 4.86
N ALA A 94 -12.73 27.09 3.69
CA ALA A 94 -14.16 27.02 3.36
C ALA A 94 -14.69 25.57 3.31
N GLU A 95 -13.86 24.58 2.98
CA GLU A 95 -14.22 23.15 3.02
C GLU A 95 -14.52 22.67 4.45
N LEU A 96 -13.96 23.32 5.48
CA LEU A 96 -14.17 22.96 6.88
C LEU A 96 -15.54 23.40 7.39
N ALA A 97 -16.03 24.56 6.94
CA ALA A 97 -17.34 25.11 7.32
C ALA A 97 -18.52 24.37 6.70
N ALA A 98 -18.31 23.68 5.57
CA ALA A 98 -19.36 23.00 4.80
C ALA A 98 -19.80 21.63 5.38
N GLY A 99 -19.23 21.17 6.51
CA GLY A 99 -19.48 19.85 7.10
C GLY A 99 -20.69 19.73 8.03
N THR A 100 -21.63 20.68 8.02
CA THR A 100 -22.81 20.66 8.88
C THR A 100 -24.08 20.41 8.06
N GLU A 101 -24.32 19.14 7.70
CA GLU A 101 -25.64 18.58 7.38
C GLU A 101 -25.84 17.25 8.11
#